data_AF-A0A2H0XJ03-F1
#
_entry.id   AF-A0A2H0XJ03-F1
#
_cell.length_a   1.000
_cell.length_b   1.000
_cell.length_c   1.000
_cell.angle_alpha   90.00
_cell.angle_beta   90.00
_cell.angle_gamma   90.00
#
_symmetry.space_group_name_H-M   'P 1'
#
loop_
_entity.id
_entity.type
_entity.pdbx_description
1 polymer ?
#
loop_
_entity_poly.entity_id
_entity_poly.type
_entity_poly.pdbx_seq_one_letter_code
_entity_poly.pdbx_strand_id
1 'polypeptide(L)'
;MMNSKQQNILELYWKDKKTEVEKVALPFQVVETVNAPKERGLYAEQLPKWWPEGWKNKLIWGDNKYILSSLLNEFAGKINLI
;
A
#
# COMPACT_ATOMS: atom_id res chain seq x y z
N MET A 1 44.14 -21.67 10.86
CA MET A 1 43.85 -21.31 9.45
C MET A 1 42.80 -20.20 9.46
N MET A 2 43.06 -19.13 8.71
CA MET A 2 42.29 -17.88 8.71
C MET A 2 40.85 -18.05 8.18
N ASN A 3 39.91 -17.48 8.93
CA ASN A 3 38.92 -16.48 8.53
C ASN A 3 38.11 -16.69 7.23
N SER A 4 36.79 -16.82 7.37
CA SER A 4 35.86 -16.36 6.33
C SER A 4 34.69 -15.59 6.96
N LYS A 5 34.91 -14.27 7.13
CA LYS A 5 33.90 -13.21 7.15
C LYS A 5 32.70 -13.45 8.07
N GLN A 6 32.88 -13.18 9.37
CA GLN A 6 31.79 -12.51 10.09
C GLN A 6 31.62 -11.14 9.45
N GLN A 7 30.69 -11.05 8.51
CA GLN A 7 30.22 -9.76 8.02
C GLN A 7 29.61 -9.07 9.25
N ASN A 8 30.15 -7.91 9.62
CA ASN A 8 29.49 -7.04 10.59
C ASN A 8 28.21 -6.52 9.95
N ILE A 9 27.12 -7.29 10.07
CA ILE A 9 25.80 -6.87 9.61
C ILE A 9 25.31 -5.89 10.68
N LEU A 10 25.39 -4.60 10.38
CA LEU A 10 24.85 -3.56 11.25
C LEU A 10 23.32 -3.62 11.15
N GLU A 11 22.68 -4.36 12.03
CA GLU A 11 21.24 -4.51 12.07
C GLU A 11 20.61 -3.74 13.24
N LEU A 12 19.45 -3.13 12.98
CA LEU A 12 18.64 -2.51 14.03
C LEU A 12 17.98 -3.64 14.85
N TYR A 13 18.29 -3.74 16.13
CA TYR A 13 17.71 -4.72 17.05
C TYR A 13 16.57 -4.11 17.86
N TRP A 14 15.46 -4.84 17.97
CA TRP A 14 14.41 -4.61 18.97
C TRP A 14 13.76 -5.93 19.34
N LYS A 15 13.20 -6.01 20.55
CA LYS A 15 12.51 -7.20 21.05
C LYS A 15 11.37 -7.58 20.10
N ASP A 16 11.25 -8.87 19.78
CA ASP A 16 10.21 -9.44 18.91
C ASP A 16 10.26 -8.95 17.44
N LYS A 17 11.43 -8.47 16.98
CA LYS A 17 11.67 -8.16 15.57
C LYS A 17 11.49 -9.40 14.70
N LYS A 18 10.51 -9.38 13.80
CA LYS A 18 10.39 -10.36 12.72
C LYS A 18 11.48 -10.10 11.66
N THR A 19 12.19 -11.15 11.25
CA THR A 19 13.21 -11.12 10.20
C THR A 19 12.62 -11.18 8.79
N GLU A 20 11.41 -11.73 8.65
CA GLU A 20 10.70 -11.86 7.38
C GLU A 20 9.42 -11.04 7.36
N VAL A 21 9.13 -10.44 6.21
CA VAL A 21 7.87 -9.75 5.95
C VAL A 21 6.88 -10.75 5.38
N GLU A 22 5.84 -11.09 6.14
CA GLU A 22 4.73 -11.92 5.66
C GLU A 22 3.98 -11.21 4.53
N LYS A 23 4.10 -11.71 3.29
CA LYS A 23 3.34 -11.25 2.12
C LYS A 23 2.22 -12.24 1.82
N VAL A 24 1.17 -12.22 2.65
CA VAL A 24 0.01 -13.09 2.46
C VAL A 24 -1.03 -12.33 1.66
N ALA A 25 -1.38 -12.85 0.48
CA ALA A 25 -2.52 -12.33 -0.29
C ALA A 25 -3.81 -12.80 0.37
N LEU A 26 -4.59 -11.86 0.91
CA LEU A 26 -5.88 -12.15 1.54
C LEU A 26 -7.04 -11.83 0.59
N PRO A 27 -8.19 -12.49 0.72
CA PRO A 27 -9.37 -12.10 -0.05
C PRO A 27 -9.80 -10.68 0.33
N PHE A 28 -10.16 -9.86 -0.67
CA PHE A 28 -10.71 -8.53 -0.41
C PHE A 28 -12.13 -8.66 0.14
N GLN A 29 -12.33 -8.21 1.37
CA GLN A 29 -13.63 -8.23 2.05
C GLN A 29 -14.26 -6.83 1.97
N VAL A 30 -15.51 -6.78 1.51
CA VAL A 30 -16.29 -5.55 1.43
C VAL A 30 -17.52 -5.70 2.31
N VAL A 31 -17.62 -4.86 3.34
CA VAL A 31 -18.80 -4.82 4.22
C VAL A 31 -19.84 -3.85 3.65
N GLU A 32 -19.39 -2.72 3.10
CA GLU A 32 -20.24 -1.70 2.51
C GLU A 32 -19.49 -1.01 1.36
N THR A 33 -20.22 -0.58 0.32
CA THR A 33 -19.68 0.29 -0.72
C THR A 33 -20.52 1.57 -0.77
N VAL A 34 -19.98 2.65 -0.23
CA VAL A 34 -20.57 3.98 -0.38
C VAL A 34 -20.23 4.50 -1.78
N ASN A 35 -21.08 4.19 -2.77
CA ASN A 35 -20.98 4.70 -4.13
C ASN A 35 -21.49 6.14 -4.27
N ALA A 36 -21.26 6.98 -3.25
CA ALA A 36 -21.37 8.41 -3.41
C ALA A 36 -20.00 8.88 -3.91
N PRO A 37 -19.79 9.07 -5.23
CA PRO A 37 -18.68 9.94 -5.61
C PRO A 37 -18.90 11.23 -4.81
N LYS A 38 -17.90 11.68 -4.03
CA LYS A 38 -17.85 13.10 -3.71
C LYS A 38 -18.08 13.76 -5.05
N GLU A 39 -19.15 14.54 -5.18
CA GLU A 39 -19.48 15.21 -6.43
C GLU A 39 -18.16 15.76 -6.98
N ARG A 40 -18.00 15.79 -8.30
CA ARG A 40 -16.92 16.58 -8.94
C ARG A 40 -16.92 18.07 -8.48
N GLY A 41 -17.85 18.45 -7.60
CA GLY A 41 -17.88 19.58 -6.71
C GLY A 41 -16.51 20.01 -6.16
N LEU A 42 -16.25 21.28 -6.46
CA LEU A 42 -15.19 22.18 -6.00
C LEU A 42 -13.86 22.16 -6.77
N TYR A 43 -13.43 21.04 -7.36
CA TYR A 43 -12.08 20.97 -7.97
C TYR A 43 -12.01 20.50 -9.42
N ALA A 44 -13.11 20.04 -10.03
CA ALA A 44 -13.06 19.56 -11.42
C ALA A 44 -12.62 20.65 -12.42
N GLU A 45 -12.92 21.91 -12.13
CA GLU A 45 -12.47 23.08 -12.92
C GLU A 45 -11.03 23.52 -12.58
N GLN A 46 -10.47 23.03 -11.46
CA GLN A 46 -9.12 23.36 -10.98
C GLN A 46 -8.08 22.27 -11.28
N LEU A 47 -8.50 21.15 -11.86
CA LEU A 47 -7.55 20.10 -12.25
C LEU A 47 -6.65 20.61 -13.38
N PRO A 48 -5.33 20.41 -13.29
CA PRO A 48 -4.42 20.76 -14.37
C PRO A 48 -4.79 20.04 -15.67
N LYS A 49 -4.55 20.67 -16.83
CA LYS A 49 -4.79 20.05 -18.15
C LYS A 49 -4.08 18.70 -18.37
N TRP A 50 -3.01 18.43 -17.63
CA TRP A 50 -2.28 17.16 -17.68
C TRP A 50 -2.88 16.06 -16.79
N TRP A 51 -3.94 16.38 -16.02
CA TRP A 51 -4.55 15.41 -15.11
C TRP A 51 -5.25 14.30 -15.91
N PRO A 52 -5.04 13.01 -15.57
CA PRO A 52 -5.60 11.91 -16.34
C PRO A 52 -7.13 11.93 -16.36
N GLU A 53 -7.72 11.86 -17.56
CA GLU A 53 -9.17 11.69 -17.71
C GLU A 53 -9.63 10.39 -17.05
N GLY A 54 -10.72 10.45 -16.29
CA GLY A 54 -11.28 9.28 -15.61
C GLY A 54 -10.53 8.84 -14.34
N TRP A 55 -9.57 9.63 -13.84
CA TRP A 55 -8.90 9.36 -12.56
C TRP A 55 -9.91 9.32 -11.41
N LYS A 56 -9.81 8.28 -10.57
CA LYS A 56 -10.71 8.06 -9.43
C LYS A 56 -9.91 7.76 -8.17
N ASN A 57 -10.23 8.47 -7.10
CA ASN A 57 -9.78 8.13 -5.76
C ASN A 57 -10.62 7.00 -5.18
N LYS A 58 -9.97 6.09 -4.46
CA LYS A 58 -10.64 5.11 -3.61
C LYS A 58 -10.39 5.51 -2.15
N LEU A 59 -11.48 5.69 -1.39
CA LEU A 59 -11.42 5.77 0.06
C LEU A 59 -11.77 4.39 0.60
N ILE A 60 -10.88 3.80 1.38
CA ILE A 60 -11.05 2.46 1.95
C ILE A 60 -10.92 2.60 3.47
N TRP A 61 -11.91 2.12 4.22
CA TRP A 61 -11.91 2.15 5.68
C TRP A 61 -11.75 0.75 6.25
N GLY A 62 -10.84 0.58 7.21
CA GLY A 62 -10.54 -0.69 7.87
C GLY A 62 -9.11 -0.73 8.40
N ASP A 63 -8.66 -1.92 8.79
CA ASP A 63 -7.28 -2.13 9.26
C ASP A 63 -6.31 -2.22 8.06
N ASN A 64 -5.31 -1.34 8.07
CA ASN A 64 -4.34 -1.19 6.99
C ASN A 64 -3.59 -2.49 6.67
N LYS A 65 -3.27 -3.33 7.65
CA LYS A 65 -2.53 -4.58 7.41
C LYS A 65 -3.35 -5.51 6.52
N TYR A 66 -4.64 -5.66 6.81
CA TYR A 66 -5.53 -6.54 6.04
C TYR A 66 -5.93 -5.94 4.69
N ILE A 67 -6.17 -4.63 4.63
CA ILE A 67 -6.44 -3.93 3.37
C ILE A 67 -5.25 -4.06 2.42
N LEU A 68 -4.02 -3.76 2.87
CA LEU A 68 -2.85 -3.83 2.00
C LEU A 68 -2.55 -5.28 1.56
N SER A 69 -2.74 -6.25 2.46
CA SER A 69 -2.60 -7.67 2.14
C SER A 69 -3.60 -8.14 1.09
N SER A 70 -4.82 -7.60 1.08
CA SER A 70 -5.85 -7.97 0.10
C SER A 70 -5.72 -7.25 -1.24
N LEU A 71 -5.09 -6.07 -1.26
CA LEU A 71 -4.77 -5.30 -2.48
C LEU A 71 -3.46 -5.74 -3.16
N LEU A 72 -2.71 -6.66 -2.57
CA LEU A 72 -1.38 -7.06 -3.02
C LEU A 72 -1.38 -7.54 -4.48
N ASN A 73 -2.32 -8.41 -4.84
CA ASN A 73 -2.40 -8.97 -6.20
C ASN A 73 -2.70 -7.90 -7.27
N GLU A 74 -3.42 -6.85 -6.91
CA GLU A 74 -3.83 -5.81 -7.84
C GLU A 74 -2.74 -4.73 -7.99
N PHE A 75 -2.08 -4.34 -6.89
CA PHE A 75 -1.24 -3.14 -6.84
C PHE A 75 0.27 -3.39 -6.62
N ALA A 76 0.70 -4.63 -6.35
CA ALA A 76 2.12 -4.93 -6.21
C ALA A 76 2.92 -4.48 -7.45
N GLY A 77 3.98 -3.69 -7.23
CA GLY A 77 4.83 -3.16 -8.29
C GLY A 77 4.22 -2.02 -9.12
N LYS A 78 2.99 -1.58 -8.83
CA LYS A 78 2.29 -0.51 -9.57
C LYS A 78 2.24 0.82 -8.83
N ILE A 79 2.64 0.86 -7.56
CA ILE A 79 2.61 2.07 -6.73
C ILE A 79 3.87 2.91 -6.99
N ASN A 80 3.67 4.16 -7.41
CA ASN A 80 4.76 5.09 -7.70
C ASN A 80 5.28 5.82 -6.44
N LEU A 81 4.39 6.09 -5.49
CA LEU A 81 4.66 6.85 -4.27
C LEU A 81 3.72 6.36 -3.15
N ILE A 82 4.24 6.24 -1.92
CA ILE A 82 3.49 5.95 -0.69
C ILE A 82 3.62 7.14 0.24
#